data_AF-I6CHP4-F1
#
_entry.id   AF-I6CHP4-F1
#
_cell.length_a   1.000
_cell.length_b   1.000
_cell.length_c   1.000
_cell.angle_alpha   90.00
_cell.angle_beta   90.00
_cell.angle_gamma   90.00
#
_symmetry.space_group_name_H-M   'P 1'
#
loop_
_entity.id
_entity.type
_entity.pdbx_description
1 polymer ?
#
loop_
_entity_poly.entity_id
_entity_poly.type
_entity_poly.pdbx_seq_one_letter_code
_entity_poly.pdbx_strand_id
1 'polypeptide(L)'
;MKRFEEMVAQAQQSAGAAAGNAQQTAQDVAAAATARDDAQRFAEKARQDATVTAEDRKATAEDVTSTGANAAAAGQSAQDAAGYARAAEQAKNDIDAALTGTLKTANHLSEIAAAGEKAQQKSRDNLGLKSAATMEAQSDIYDRTKGRLAIPGAFGFGCAFLPEDVIRFDTKSDFLAWVRNALPGEYSVAGPYDIIIPDTRFEGVLSIRWTDSRPETTEPRYRAKSLTFYGINGPIYHTRYCYWPISRLTGWVKINITTEDIIYRIVASSVRNRWGDPDIGGLIIAAYQGEADGDKVIRLVRGQSYRGSRLGPVGISVPSTPTGTYIAFPQFFITGCSEHSLPGSYCALSGVPDAHVSGAMPGLFIRTS
;
A
#
# COMPACT_ATOMS: atom_id res chain seq x y z
N MET A 1 107.74 -63.14 120.47
CA MET A 1 107.53 -63.41 119.03
C MET A 1 106.09 -63.11 118.59
N LYS A 2 105.03 -63.71 119.18
CA LYS A 2 103.62 -63.48 118.75
C LYS A 2 103.10 -62.02 118.77
N ARG A 3 103.56 -61.17 119.69
CA ARG A 3 103.12 -59.76 119.81
C ARG A 3 103.61 -58.82 118.69
N PHE A 4 104.64 -59.19 117.94
CA PHE A 4 105.20 -58.31 116.91
C PHE A 4 104.48 -58.48 115.55
N GLU A 5 104.05 -59.70 115.23
CA GLU A 5 103.25 -59.97 114.02
C GLU A 5 101.84 -59.37 114.10
N GLU A 6 101.20 -59.38 115.28
CA GLU A 6 99.89 -58.73 115.48
C GLU A 6 99.97 -57.21 115.31
N MET A 7 101.06 -56.57 115.73
CA MET A 7 101.22 -55.12 115.64
C MET A 7 101.48 -54.64 114.21
N VAL A 8 102.25 -55.42 113.42
CA VAL A 8 102.48 -55.14 112.00
C VAL A 8 101.20 -55.37 111.18
N ALA A 9 100.43 -56.42 111.49
CA ALA A 9 99.14 -56.65 110.87
C ALA A 9 98.13 -55.53 111.19
N GLN A 10 98.10 -55.04 112.44
CA GLN A 10 97.22 -53.94 112.87
C GLN A 10 97.63 -52.60 112.23
N ALA A 11 98.94 -52.34 112.07
CA ALA A 11 99.44 -51.16 111.37
C ALA A 11 99.15 -51.18 109.86
N GLN A 12 99.28 -52.34 109.20
CA GLN A 12 98.93 -52.51 107.79
C GLN A 12 97.41 -52.42 107.54
N GLN A 13 96.60 -52.98 108.44
CA GLN A 13 95.14 -52.86 108.37
C GLN A 13 94.66 -51.41 108.60
N SER A 14 95.29 -50.70 109.55
CA SER A 14 95.00 -49.28 109.81
C SER A 14 95.44 -48.38 108.65
N ALA A 15 96.60 -48.64 108.03
CA ALA A 15 97.04 -47.92 106.83
C ALA A 15 96.16 -48.20 105.60
N GLY A 16 95.68 -49.44 105.42
CA GLY A 16 94.72 -49.81 104.37
C GLY A 16 93.35 -49.16 104.57
N ALA A 17 92.85 -49.09 105.81
CA ALA A 17 91.62 -48.38 106.15
C ALA A 17 91.74 -46.86 105.95
N ALA A 18 92.90 -46.27 106.30
CA ALA A 18 93.17 -44.85 106.07
C ALA A 18 93.28 -44.50 104.58
N ALA A 19 93.94 -45.34 103.78
CA ALA A 19 94.01 -45.18 102.33
C ALA A 19 92.64 -45.34 101.66
N GLY A 20 91.83 -46.31 102.09
CA GLY A 20 90.45 -46.48 101.64
C GLY A 20 89.55 -45.28 101.98
N ASN A 21 89.64 -44.76 103.21
CA ASN A 21 88.92 -43.55 103.62
C ASN A 21 89.37 -42.30 102.85
N ALA A 22 90.65 -42.17 102.55
CA ALA A 22 91.17 -41.06 101.73
C ALA A 22 90.69 -41.16 100.28
N GLN A 23 90.64 -42.36 99.71
CA GLN A 23 90.14 -42.60 98.35
C GLN A 23 88.61 -42.38 98.27
N GLN A 24 87.85 -42.80 99.27
CA GLN A 24 86.41 -42.51 99.38
C GLN A 24 86.16 -41.00 99.55
N THR A 25 86.90 -40.33 100.43
CA THR A 25 86.81 -38.86 100.59
C THR A 25 87.12 -38.12 99.29
N ALA A 26 88.12 -38.58 98.53
CA ALA A 26 88.45 -38.00 97.23
C ALA A 26 87.33 -38.24 96.20
N GLN A 27 86.69 -39.41 96.21
CA GLN A 27 85.52 -39.70 95.38
C GLN A 27 84.31 -38.86 95.79
N ASP A 28 84.07 -38.68 97.08
CA ASP A 28 82.95 -37.90 97.62
C ASP A 28 83.14 -36.40 97.31
N VAL A 29 84.37 -35.88 97.41
CA VAL A 29 84.70 -34.50 97.00
C VAL A 29 84.53 -34.31 95.50
N ALA A 30 84.94 -35.29 94.68
CA ALA A 30 84.72 -35.25 93.24
C ALA A 30 83.22 -35.29 92.89
N ALA A 31 82.45 -36.16 93.55
CA ALA A 31 81.00 -36.26 93.38
C ALA A 31 80.29 -34.98 93.83
N ALA A 32 80.72 -34.37 94.94
CA ALA A 32 80.19 -33.10 95.42
C ALA A 32 80.52 -31.93 94.48
N ALA A 33 81.71 -31.93 93.87
CA ALA A 33 82.09 -30.95 92.84
C ALA A 33 81.22 -31.12 91.58
N THR A 34 81.05 -32.35 91.08
CA THR A 34 80.16 -32.63 89.94
C THR A 34 78.71 -32.25 90.23
N ALA A 35 78.18 -32.58 91.42
CA ALA A 35 76.83 -32.20 91.82
C ALA A 35 76.64 -30.68 91.89
N ARG A 36 77.67 -29.95 92.33
CA ARG A 36 77.66 -28.48 92.34
C ARG A 36 77.66 -27.90 90.94
N ASP A 37 78.48 -28.44 90.04
CA ASP A 37 78.57 -27.97 88.66
C ASP A 37 77.27 -28.29 87.89
N ASP A 38 76.67 -29.46 88.12
CA ASP A 38 75.35 -29.82 87.59
C ASP A 38 74.24 -28.91 88.16
N ALA A 39 74.28 -28.60 89.45
CA ALA A 39 73.33 -27.66 90.06
C ALA A 39 73.46 -26.25 89.47
N GLN A 40 74.69 -25.78 89.19
CA GLN A 40 74.91 -24.52 88.49
C GLN A 40 74.40 -24.56 87.05
N ARG A 41 74.65 -25.65 86.32
CA ARG A 41 74.14 -25.84 84.95
C ARG A 41 72.61 -25.86 84.90
N PHE A 42 71.95 -26.56 85.84
CA PHE A 42 70.50 -26.59 85.91
C PHE A 42 69.91 -25.23 86.31
N ALA A 43 70.54 -24.52 87.24
CA ALA A 43 70.11 -23.17 87.61
C ALA A 43 70.23 -22.20 86.42
N GLU A 44 71.31 -22.29 85.63
CA GLU A 44 71.50 -21.46 84.45
C GLU A 44 70.49 -21.82 83.35
N LYS A 45 70.24 -23.11 83.12
CA LYS A 45 69.19 -23.56 82.19
C LYS A 45 67.80 -23.09 82.61
N ALA A 46 67.47 -23.17 83.91
CA ALA A 46 66.20 -22.69 84.43
C ALA A 46 66.04 -21.17 84.27
N ARG A 47 67.13 -20.40 84.39
CA ARG A 47 67.10 -18.95 84.09
C ARG A 47 66.84 -18.69 82.61
N GLN A 48 67.54 -19.39 81.72
CA GLN A 48 67.35 -19.27 80.27
C GLN A 48 65.91 -19.61 79.87
N ASP A 49 65.38 -20.74 80.35
CA ASP A 49 63.99 -21.16 80.10
C ASP A 49 62.99 -20.12 80.65
N ALA A 50 63.26 -19.53 81.81
CA ALA A 50 62.42 -18.47 82.37
C ALA A 50 62.45 -17.19 81.53
N THR A 51 63.62 -16.81 80.99
CA THR A 51 63.76 -15.66 80.08
C THR A 51 62.99 -15.91 78.78
N VAL A 52 63.16 -17.07 78.14
CA VAL A 52 62.43 -17.44 76.92
C VAL A 52 60.91 -17.44 77.17
N THR A 53 60.47 -18.02 78.28
CA THR A 53 59.04 -18.04 78.66
C THR A 53 58.48 -16.62 78.87
N ALA A 54 59.28 -15.70 79.42
CA ALA A 54 58.86 -14.31 79.60
C ALA A 54 58.73 -13.59 78.25
N GLU A 55 59.65 -13.83 77.31
CA GLU A 55 59.57 -13.30 75.95
C GLU A 55 58.37 -13.87 75.17
N ASP A 56 58.12 -15.18 75.24
CA ASP A 56 56.97 -15.83 74.62
C ASP A 56 55.64 -15.29 75.15
N ARG A 57 55.55 -15.05 76.47
CA ARG A 57 54.36 -14.43 77.08
C ARG A 57 54.16 -13.00 76.59
N LYS A 58 55.23 -12.24 76.39
CA LYS A 58 55.15 -10.89 75.85
C LYS A 58 54.66 -10.92 74.40
N ALA A 59 55.23 -11.78 73.55
CA ALA A 59 54.77 -11.97 72.18
C ALA A 59 53.29 -12.41 72.13
N THR A 60 52.89 -13.33 73.00
CA THR A 60 51.49 -13.76 73.12
C THR A 60 50.56 -12.61 73.49
N ALA A 61 50.98 -11.73 74.42
CA ALA A 61 50.18 -10.57 74.80
C ALA A 61 50.02 -9.55 73.66
N GLU A 62 51.08 -9.36 72.86
CA GLU A 62 51.05 -8.52 71.65
C GLU A 62 50.12 -9.11 70.57
N ASP A 63 50.19 -10.43 70.33
CA ASP A 63 49.30 -11.15 69.41
C ASP A 63 47.84 -11.09 69.82
N VAL A 64 47.54 -11.24 71.12
CA VAL A 64 46.17 -11.11 71.65
C VAL A 64 45.65 -9.68 71.42
N THR A 65 46.49 -8.67 71.63
CA THR A 65 46.13 -7.26 71.41
C THR A 65 45.84 -7.01 69.94
N SER A 66 46.71 -7.49 69.04
CA SER A 66 46.53 -7.40 67.58
C SER A 66 45.27 -8.13 67.11
N THR A 67 45.02 -9.32 67.65
CA THR A 67 43.81 -10.11 67.36
C THR A 67 42.55 -9.37 67.80
N GLY A 68 42.57 -8.71 68.96
CA GLY A 68 41.48 -7.86 69.43
C GLY A 68 41.20 -6.68 68.49
N ALA A 69 42.24 -6.00 68.01
CA ALA A 69 42.12 -4.92 67.04
C ALA A 69 41.56 -5.41 65.70
N ASN A 70 42.04 -6.56 65.20
CA ASN A 70 41.55 -7.17 63.97
C ASN A 70 40.07 -7.60 64.07
N ALA A 71 39.66 -8.16 65.22
CA ALA A 71 38.27 -8.51 65.47
C ALA A 71 37.35 -7.28 65.47
N ALA A 72 37.80 -6.17 66.08
CA ALA A 72 37.07 -4.90 66.06
C ALA A 72 36.95 -4.34 64.63
N ALA A 73 38.04 -4.36 63.85
CA ALA A 73 38.04 -3.91 62.45
C ALA A 73 37.13 -4.76 61.55
N ALA A 74 37.13 -6.08 61.74
CA ALA A 74 36.23 -6.99 61.05
C ALA A 74 34.75 -6.73 61.42
N GLY A 75 34.48 -6.45 62.70
CA GLY A 75 33.16 -6.04 63.18
C GLY A 75 32.66 -4.76 62.51
N GLN A 76 33.53 -3.74 62.40
CA GLN A 76 33.20 -2.49 61.72
C GLN A 76 32.96 -2.73 60.21
N SER A 77 33.82 -3.50 59.55
CA SER A 77 33.67 -3.81 58.12
C SER A 77 32.36 -4.55 57.83
N ALA A 78 31.92 -5.44 58.72
CA ALA A 78 30.63 -6.12 58.60
C ALA A 78 29.44 -5.15 58.77
N GLN A 79 29.55 -4.19 59.68
CA GLN A 79 28.53 -3.14 59.85
C GLN A 79 28.45 -2.23 58.63
N ASP A 80 29.59 -1.81 58.07
CA ASP A 80 29.66 -0.98 56.88
C ASP A 80 29.07 -1.72 55.67
N ALA A 81 29.42 -3.00 55.48
CA ALA A 81 28.85 -3.86 54.43
C ALA A 81 27.32 -4.00 54.56
N ALA A 82 26.82 -4.17 55.79
CA ALA A 82 25.38 -4.19 56.05
C ALA A 82 24.71 -2.83 55.79
N GLY A 83 25.42 -1.72 56.02
CA GLY A 83 24.99 -0.37 55.64
C GLY A 83 24.86 -0.22 54.12
N TYR A 84 25.89 -0.62 53.37
CA TYR A 84 25.88 -0.58 51.91
C TYR A 84 24.80 -1.48 51.30
N ALA A 85 24.57 -2.67 51.85
CA ALA A 85 23.51 -3.57 51.40
C ALA A 85 22.11 -2.94 51.55
N ARG A 86 21.83 -2.30 52.70
CA ARG A 86 20.57 -1.58 52.92
C ARG A 86 20.42 -0.38 51.98
N ALA A 87 21.50 0.38 51.74
CA ALA A 87 21.48 1.50 50.81
C ALA A 87 21.21 1.04 49.37
N ALA A 88 21.80 -0.09 48.95
CA ALA A 88 21.55 -0.68 47.64
C ALA A 88 20.11 -1.19 47.49
N GLU A 89 19.56 -1.82 48.54
CA GLU A 89 18.16 -2.26 48.55
C GLU A 89 17.19 -1.07 48.48
N GLN A 90 17.46 0.01 49.21
CA GLN A 90 16.68 1.24 49.11
C GLN A 90 16.76 1.85 47.71
N ALA A 91 17.96 1.96 47.14
CA ALA A 91 18.14 2.51 45.79
C ALA A 91 17.41 1.67 44.73
N LYS A 92 17.40 0.34 44.87
CA LYS A 92 16.61 -0.55 44.02
C LYS A 92 15.11 -0.25 44.15
N ASN A 93 14.60 -0.14 45.37
CA ASN A 93 13.19 0.14 45.62
C ASN A 93 12.78 1.51 45.06
N ASP A 94 13.64 2.52 45.19
CA ASP A 94 13.41 3.86 44.63
C ASP A 94 13.39 3.83 43.09
N ILE A 95 14.29 3.06 42.46
CA ILE A 95 14.29 2.85 41.01
C ILE A 95 13.02 2.12 40.58
N ASP A 96 12.61 1.06 41.26
CA ASP A 96 11.41 0.29 40.92
C ASP A 96 10.14 1.16 41.06
N ALA A 97 10.08 2.02 42.08
CA ALA A 97 9.01 2.99 42.27
C ALA A 97 8.99 4.06 41.16
N ALA A 98 10.15 4.62 40.81
CA ALA A 98 10.27 5.58 39.72
C ALA A 98 9.90 4.95 38.37
N LEU A 99 10.38 3.74 38.09
CA LEU A 99 10.08 3.01 36.86
C LEU A 99 8.59 2.68 36.76
N THR A 100 7.99 2.21 37.86
CA THR A 100 6.56 1.90 37.92
C THR A 100 5.71 3.16 37.77
N GLY A 101 6.06 4.25 38.44
CA GLY A 101 5.34 5.53 38.37
C GLY A 101 5.46 6.19 37.00
N THR A 102 6.68 6.29 36.46
CA THR A 102 6.95 6.98 35.19
C THR A 102 6.49 6.16 33.99
N LEU A 103 6.79 4.85 33.91
CA LEU A 103 6.45 4.06 32.71
C LEU A 103 5.00 3.57 32.67
N LYS A 104 4.32 3.35 33.81
CA LYS A 104 2.91 2.92 33.79
C LYS A 104 1.92 4.09 33.75
N THR A 105 2.31 5.27 34.24
CA THR A 105 1.41 6.45 34.27
C THR A 105 1.54 7.31 33.01
N ALA A 106 2.73 7.37 32.40
CA ALA A 106 2.94 8.10 31.17
C ALA A 106 2.53 7.25 29.96
N ASN A 107 1.25 7.33 29.62
CA ASN A 107 0.77 7.03 28.28
C ASN A 107 1.37 8.09 27.34
N HIS A 108 2.65 7.97 26.95
CA HIS A 108 3.44 9.02 26.28
C HIS A 108 2.82 9.57 24.98
N LEU A 109 1.81 8.89 24.42
CA LEU A 109 1.01 9.42 23.31
C LEU A 109 0.01 10.50 23.76
N SER A 110 -0.57 10.37 24.96
CA SER A 110 -1.45 11.38 25.56
C SER A 110 -0.68 12.66 25.90
N GLU A 111 0.59 12.57 26.29
CA GLU A 111 1.46 13.73 26.54
C GLU A 111 1.76 14.49 25.24
N ILE A 112 2.01 13.79 24.13
CA ILE A 112 2.17 14.40 22.80
C ILE A 112 0.87 15.10 22.37
N ALA A 113 -0.29 14.50 22.66
CA ALA A 113 -1.59 15.14 22.42
C ALA A 113 -1.76 16.41 23.27
N ALA A 114 -1.45 16.35 24.57
CA ALA A 114 -1.56 17.46 25.51
C ALA A 114 -0.54 18.59 25.25
N ALA A 115 0.65 18.27 24.75
CA ALA A 115 1.69 19.23 24.38
C ALA A 115 1.37 20.04 23.11
N GLY A 116 0.26 19.72 22.44
CA GLY A 116 -0.30 20.49 21.34
C GLY A 116 0.30 20.20 19.96
N GLU A 117 -0.17 20.93 18.96
CA GLU A 117 0.06 20.63 17.53
C GLU A 117 1.53 20.53 17.12
N LYS A 118 2.41 21.36 17.71
CA LYS A 118 3.86 21.34 17.41
C LYS A 118 4.52 20.03 17.83
N ALA A 119 4.15 19.50 19.00
CA ALA A 119 4.68 18.23 19.49
C ALA A 119 4.17 17.07 18.64
N GLN A 120 2.88 17.09 18.28
CA GLN A 120 2.29 16.11 17.37
C GLN A 120 2.95 16.13 15.99
N GLN A 121 3.22 17.31 15.42
CA GLN A 121 3.91 17.43 14.13
C GLN A 121 5.34 16.90 14.19
N LYS A 122 6.12 17.27 15.21
CA LYS A 122 7.49 16.77 15.38
C LYS A 122 7.53 15.25 15.54
N SER A 123 6.53 14.67 16.23
CA SER A 123 6.38 13.21 16.35
C SER A 123 6.12 12.56 14.98
N ARG A 124 5.20 13.11 14.18
CA ARG A 124 4.94 12.65 12.80
C ARG A 124 6.18 12.73 11.92
N ASP A 125 6.91 13.84 11.98
CA ASP A 125 8.13 14.06 11.19
C ASP A 125 9.21 13.02 11.53
N ASN A 126 9.41 12.73 12.82
CA ASN A 126 10.36 11.69 13.28
C ASN A 126 9.98 10.28 12.82
N LEU A 127 8.69 9.99 12.67
CA LEU A 127 8.18 8.72 12.14
C LEU A 127 8.16 8.69 10.59
N GLY A 128 8.52 9.79 9.92
CA GLY A 128 8.45 9.91 8.47
C GLY A 128 7.03 9.99 7.91
N LEU A 129 6.03 10.28 8.75
CA LEU A 129 4.63 10.42 8.33
C LEU A 129 4.43 11.73 7.57
N LYS A 130 3.90 11.62 6.35
CA LYS A 130 3.61 12.77 5.48
C LYS A 130 2.18 13.26 5.69
N SER A 131 1.81 14.35 5.00
CA SER A 131 0.49 15.01 5.10
C SER A 131 -0.71 14.06 4.96
N ALA A 132 -0.60 12.99 4.16
CA ALA A 132 -1.67 12.01 4.00
C ALA A 132 -2.08 11.33 5.33
N ALA A 133 -1.14 11.16 6.27
CA ALA A 133 -1.42 10.51 7.56
C ALA A 133 -2.34 11.32 8.49
N THR A 134 -2.62 12.58 8.16
CA THR A 134 -3.52 13.47 8.94
C THR A 134 -4.80 13.81 8.19
N MET A 135 -5.03 13.19 7.04
CA MET A 135 -6.18 13.48 6.19
C MET A 135 -7.20 12.35 6.31
N GLU A 136 -8.46 12.71 6.53
CA GLU A 136 -9.57 11.76 6.49
C GLU A 136 -9.81 11.28 5.05
N ALA A 137 -10.25 10.03 4.89
CA ALA A 137 -10.75 9.57 3.61
C ALA A 137 -12.04 10.32 3.23
N GLN A 138 -12.30 10.46 1.93
CA GLN A 138 -13.61 10.87 1.42
C GLN A 138 -14.72 9.96 1.96
N SER A 139 -15.88 10.52 2.31
CA SER A 139 -17.02 9.72 2.79
C SER A 139 -17.65 8.88 1.68
N ASP A 140 -17.58 9.36 0.44
CA ASP A 140 -18.02 8.69 -0.79
C ASP A 140 -17.27 9.26 -2.02
N ILE A 141 -17.52 8.72 -3.20
CA ILE A 141 -16.85 9.13 -4.45
C ILE A 141 -17.23 10.55 -4.94
N TYR A 142 -18.18 11.20 -4.27
CA TYR A 142 -18.68 12.55 -4.56
C TYR A 142 -18.21 13.59 -3.56
N ASP A 143 -17.62 13.18 -2.42
CA ASP A 143 -17.14 14.08 -1.38
C ASP A 143 -16.03 15.00 -1.93
N ARG A 144 -16.33 16.28 -2.10
CA ARG A 144 -15.38 17.29 -2.59
C ARG A 144 -14.75 18.11 -1.47
N THR A 145 -14.86 17.69 -0.21
CA THR A 145 -14.31 18.42 0.93
C THR A 145 -12.80 18.56 0.77
N LYS A 146 -12.32 19.82 0.76
CA LYS A 146 -10.89 20.11 0.67
C LYS A 146 -10.16 19.47 1.85
N GLY A 147 -9.06 18.77 1.58
CA GLY A 147 -8.23 18.17 2.62
C GLY A 147 -8.50 16.70 2.92
N ARG A 148 -9.28 16.00 2.08
CA ARG A 148 -9.53 14.55 2.21
C ARG A 148 -8.77 13.70 1.19
N LEU A 149 -8.47 12.46 1.56
CA LEU A 149 -7.87 11.44 0.69
C LEU A 149 -8.91 10.86 -0.26
N ALA A 150 -8.53 10.67 -1.53
CA ALA A 150 -9.41 10.05 -2.52
C ALA A 150 -9.63 8.56 -2.21
N ILE A 151 -10.86 8.08 -2.40
CA ILE A 151 -11.19 6.65 -2.37
C ILE A 151 -11.27 6.08 -3.80
N PRO A 152 -11.14 4.75 -4.01
CA PRO A 152 -11.37 4.15 -5.33
C PRO A 152 -12.72 4.58 -5.93
N GLY A 153 -12.75 4.86 -7.23
CA GLY A 153 -13.91 5.41 -7.94
C GLY A 153 -14.08 6.93 -7.83
N ALA A 154 -13.44 7.59 -6.86
CA ALA A 154 -13.44 9.06 -6.79
C ALA A 154 -12.73 9.64 -8.02
N PHE A 155 -13.35 10.67 -8.61
CA PHE A 155 -12.83 11.36 -9.81
C PHE A 155 -12.59 10.45 -11.04
N GLY A 156 -13.19 9.26 -11.09
CA GLY A 156 -13.06 8.34 -12.23
C GLY A 156 -11.83 7.42 -12.18
N PHE A 157 -11.22 7.22 -11.01
CA PHE A 157 -10.15 6.23 -10.85
C PHE A 157 -10.70 4.82 -10.58
N GLY A 158 -10.74 4.00 -11.65
CA GLY A 158 -10.66 2.53 -11.68
C GLY A 158 -11.13 1.71 -10.48
N CYS A 159 -12.45 1.55 -10.32
CA CYS A 159 -12.99 0.40 -9.58
C CYS A 159 -13.27 -0.76 -10.55
N ALA A 160 -12.97 -1.99 -10.12
CA ALA A 160 -13.47 -3.18 -10.81
C ALA A 160 -14.90 -3.42 -10.35
N PHE A 161 -15.84 -3.51 -11.28
CA PHE A 161 -17.23 -3.82 -10.97
C PHE A 161 -17.40 -5.32 -10.76
N LEU A 162 -18.06 -5.68 -9.66
CA LEU A 162 -18.50 -7.04 -9.37
C LEU A 162 -19.91 -7.28 -9.94
N PRO A 163 -20.35 -8.55 -10.09
CA PRO A 163 -21.70 -8.86 -10.58
C PRO A 163 -22.83 -8.17 -9.80
N GLU A 164 -22.63 -7.95 -8.50
CA GLU A 164 -23.55 -7.24 -7.60
C GLU A 164 -23.64 -5.72 -7.87
N ASP A 165 -22.64 -5.12 -8.52
CA ASP A 165 -22.64 -3.69 -8.87
C ASP A 165 -23.42 -3.39 -10.16
N VAL A 166 -23.83 -4.43 -10.90
CA VAL A 166 -24.46 -4.29 -12.21
C VAL A 166 -25.88 -3.76 -12.07
N ILE A 167 -26.13 -2.58 -12.62
CA ILE A 167 -27.47 -1.98 -12.70
C ILE A 167 -28.17 -2.52 -13.94
N ARG A 168 -29.30 -3.21 -13.75
CA ARG A 168 -30.08 -3.82 -14.82
C ARG A 168 -31.28 -2.98 -15.20
N PHE A 169 -31.53 -2.84 -16.49
CA PHE A 169 -32.67 -2.12 -17.04
C PHE A 169 -33.45 -3.02 -17.99
N ASP A 170 -34.75 -3.20 -17.74
CA ASP A 170 -35.62 -4.02 -18.59
C ASP A 170 -36.21 -3.22 -19.75
N THR A 171 -36.39 -1.90 -19.58
CA THR A 171 -36.98 -1.03 -20.60
C THR A 171 -36.23 0.30 -20.78
N LYS A 172 -36.49 0.98 -21.92
CA LYS A 172 -36.02 2.36 -22.16
C LYS A 172 -36.51 3.34 -21.09
N SER A 173 -37.71 3.12 -20.55
CA SER A 173 -38.32 3.98 -19.53
C SER A 173 -37.62 3.83 -18.18
N ASP A 174 -37.27 2.60 -17.79
CA ASP A 174 -36.53 2.34 -16.55
C ASP A 174 -35.15 2.98 -16.59
N PHE A 175 -34.45 2.82 -17.72
CA PHE A 175 -33.17 3.48 -17.95
C PHE A 175 -33.28 5.00 -17.87
N LEU A 176 -34.27 5.61 -18.53
CA LEU A 176 -34.48 7.06 -18.47
C LEU A 176 -34.80 7.56 -17.05
N ALA A 177 -35.64 6.83 -16.31
CA ALA A 177 -36.00 7.16 -14.93
C ALA A 177 -34.78 7.09 -13.99
N TRP A 178 -33.90 6.12 -14.21
CA TRP A 178 -32.64 6.03 -13.47
C TRP A 178 -31.66 7.15 -13.86
N VAL A 179 -31.43 7.39 -15.15
CA VAL A 179 -30.55 8.48 -15.66
C VAL A 179 -30.98 9.84 -15.14
N ARG A 180 -32.29 10.07 -14.95
CA ARG A 180 -32.81 11.29 -14.34
C ARG A 180 -32.17 11.56 -12.97
N ASN A 181 -31.97 10.54 -12.15
CA ASN A 181 -31.45 10.67 -10.79
C ASN A 181 -29.96 10.32 -10.65
N ALA A 182 -29.32 9.80 -11.69
CA ALA A 182 -27.92 9.38 -11.66
C ALA A 182 -26.96 10.55 -11.35
N LEU A 183 -26.05 10.30 -10.42
CA LEU A 183 -24.92 11.18 -10.11
C LEU A 183 -23.83 11.02 -11.19
N PRO A 184 -22.84 11.94 -11.28
CA PRO A 184 -21.67 11.72 -12.12
C PRO A 184 -20.95 10.40 -11.76
N GLY A 185 -20.07 9.89 -12.62
CA GLY A 185 -19.27 8.70 -12.31
C GLY A 185 -19.40 7.59 -13.34
N GLU A 186 -18.85 6.42 -13.00
CA GLU A 186 -18.87 5.22 -13.84
C GLU A 186 -19.77 4.16 -13.21
N TYR A 187 -20.56 3.50 -14.06
CA TYR A 187 -21.54 2.50 -13.63
C TYR A 187 -21.45 1.27 -14.51
N SER A 188 -21.44 0.09 -13.91
CA SER A 188 -21.67 -1.15 -14.65
C SER A 188 -23.16 -1.29 -14.96
N VAL A 189 -23.50 -1.42 -16.23
CA VAL A 189 -24.89 -1.46 -16.69
C VAL A 189 -25.13 -2.67 -17.58
N ALA A 190 -26.34 -3.23 -17.48
CA ALA A 190 -26.81 -4.30 -18.35
C ALA A 190 -28.29 -4.11 -18.73
N GLY A 191 -28.67 -4.58 -19.90
CA GLY A 191 -30.06 -4.59 -20.37
C GLY A 191 -30.25 -5.55 -21.54
N PRO A 192 -31.50 -5.85 -21.91
CA PRO A 192 -31.78 -6.73 -23.03
C PRO A 192 -31.24 -6.17 -24.36
N TYR A 193 -30.92 -7.08 -25.28
CA TYR A 193 -30.48 -6.74 -26.64
C TYR A 193 -31.53 -5.88 -27.35
N ASP A 194 -31.07 -4.87 -28.11
CA ASP A 194 -31.91 -3.98 -28.95
C ASP A 194 -32.90 -3.07 -28.18
N ILE A 195 -32.93 -3.15 -26.84
CA ILE A 195 -33.85 -2.34 -26.04
C ILE A 195 -33.31 -0.94 -25.77
N ILE A 196 -32.12 -0.77 -25.20
CA ILE A 196 -31.63 0.58 -24.83
C ILE A 196 -30.95 1.28 -26.00
N ILE A 197 -30.10 0.56 -26.72
CA ILE A 197 -29.40 0.99 -27.93
C ILE A 197 -29.75 -0.02 -29.03
N PRO A 198 -30.29 0.43 -30.19
CA PRO A 198 -30.62 -0.47 -31.28
C PRO A 198 -29.43 -1.30 -31.77
N ASP A 199 -29.69 -2.55 -32.17
CA ASP A 199 -28.73 -3.54 -32.69
C ASP A 199 -27.51 -3.78 -31.79
N THR A 200 -27.61 -3.45 -30.49
CA THR A 200 -26.48 -3.45 -29.57
C THR A 200 -26.82 -4.25 -28.31
N ARG A 201 -25.89 -5.12 -27.88
CA ARG A 201 -25.94 -5.71 -26.53
C ARG A 201 -25.60 -4.60 -25.52
N PHE A 202 -26.60 -4.16 -24.76
CA PHE A 202 -26.42 -3.12 -23.75
C PHE A 202 -25.81 -3.70 -22.48
N GLU A 203 -24.53 -4.04 -22.54
CA GLU A 203 -23.75 -4.54 -21.39
C GLU A 203 -22.36 -3.89 -21.42
N GLY A 204 -21.93 -3.31 -20.31
CA GLY A 204 -20.64 -2.62 -20.22
C GLY A 204 -20.64 -1.48 -19.20
N VAL A 205 -19.80 -0.47 -19.42
CA VAL A 205 -19.61 0.65 -18.50
C VAL A 205 -20.27 1.91 -19.06
N LEU A 206 -21.07 2.59 -18.24
CA LEU A 206 -21.67 3.87 -18.54
C LEU A 206 -20.99 4.97 -17.72
N SER A 207 -20.33 5.90 -18.41
CA SER A 207 -19.73 7.10 -17.82
C SER A 207 -20.72 8.27 -17.92
N ILE A 208 -21.06 8.86 -16.79
CA ILE A 208 -21.99 9.98 -16.67
C ILE A 208 -21.24 11.22 -16.19
N ARG A 209 -21.42 12.33 -16.90
CA ARG A 209 -20.92 13.65 -16.50
C ARG A 209 -22.06 14.66 -16.52
N TRP A 210 -22.15 15.49 -15.50
CA TRP A 210 -23.03 16.66 -15.54
C TRP A 210 -22.37 17.76 -16.37
N THR A 211 -23.12 18.36 -17.29
CA THR A 211 -22.56 19.31 -18.28
C THR A 211 -22.92 20.76 -18.02
N ASP A 212 -23.75 21.05 -17.02
CA ASP A 212 -24.13 22.41 -16.68
C ASP A 212 -22.93 23.17 -16.08
N SER A 213 -22.55 24.29 -16.69
CA SER A 213 -21.38 25.07 -16.27
C SER A 213 -21.63 25.87 -14.97
N ARG A 214 -22.87 26.28 -14.72
CA ARG A 214 -23.29 27.08 -13.55
C ARG A 214 -24.68 26.64 -13.08
N PRO A 215 -24.78 25.51 -12.38
CA PRO A 215 -26.08 24.99 -11.98
C PRO A 215 -26.69 25.79 -10.82
N GLU A 216 -28.00 26.00 -10.90
CA GLU A 216 -28.78 26.61 -9.82
C GLU A 216 -29.10 25.61 -8.69
N THR A 217 -28.89 24.31 -8.92
CA THR A 217 -29.19 23.24 -7.96
C THR A 217 -28.19 22.08 -8.02
N THR A 218 -28.03 21.41 -6.88
CA THR A 218 -27.29 20.14 -6.75
C THR A 218 -28.19 18.92 -6.98
N GLU A 219 -29.50 19.09 -7.16
CA GLU A 219 -30.44 17.99 -7.39
C GLU A 219 -30.22 17.31 -8.75
N PRO A 220 -29.93 15.99 -8.80
CA PRO A 220 -29.59 15.29 -10.04
C PRO A 220 -30.64 15.36 -11.15
N ARG A 221 -31.92 15.43 -10.78
CA ARG A 221 -33.08 15.45 -11.69
C ARG A 221 -33.13 16.68 -12.59
N TYR A 222 -32.51 17.78 -12.16
CA TYR A 222 -32.49 19.07 -12.86
C TYR A 222 -31.12 19.37 -13.49
N ARG A 223 -30.34 18.31 -13.78
CA ARG A 223 -29.01 18.43 -14.38
C ARG A 223 -28.98 17.85 -15.79
N ALA A 224 -28.42 18.59 -16.73
CA ALA A 224 -28.09 18.02 -18.03
C ALA A 224 -26.91 17.06 -17.88
N LYS A 225 -26.99 15.91 -18.56
CA LYS A 225 -25.98 14.87 -18.45
C LYS A 225 -25.46 14.47 -19.82
N SER A 226 -24.16 14.30 -19.91
CA SER A 226 -23.45 13.61 -20.97
C SER A 226 -23.24 12.17 -20.55
N LEU A 227 -23.68 11.23 -21.38
CA LEU A 227 -23.57 9.80 -21.13
C LEU A 227 -22.70 9.19 -22.23
N THR A 228 -21.68 8.43 -21.84
CA THR A 228 -20.83 7.66 -22.75
C THR A 228 -20.86 6.21 -22.32
N PHE A 229 -21.35 5.34 -23.19
CA PHE A 229 -21.43 3.89 -22.96
C PHE A 229 -20.28 3.20 -23.67
N TYR A 230 -19.53 2.39 -22.94
CA TYR A 230 -18.46 1.52 -23.41
C TYR A 230 -18.95 0.07 -23.33
N GLY A 231 -19.38 -0.48 -24.46
CA GLY A 231 -19.91 -1.85 -24.51
C GLY A 231 -18.81 -2.90 -24.43
N ILE A 232 -19.12 -4.04 -23.80
CA ILE A 232 -18.18 -5.18 -23.66
C ILE A 232 -17.66 -5.72 -24.99
N ASN A 233 -18.44 -5.56 -26.07
CA ASN A 233 -18.06 -5.99 -27.42
C ASN A 233 -17.25 -4.93 -28.18
N GLY A 234 -16.85 -3.84 -27.51
CA GLY A 234 -16.06 -2.75 -28.08
C GLY A 234 -16.81 -1.51 -28.61
N PRO A 235 -18.13 -1.47 -28.91
CA PRO A 235 -18.72 -0.26 -29.43
C PRO A 235 -18.88 0.81 -28.33
N ILE A 236 -18.69 2.07 -28.70
CA ILE A 236 -18.77 3.22 -27.82
C ILE A 236 -19.86 4.15 -28.35
N TYR A 237 -20.84 4.44 -27.50
CA TYR A 237 -21.97 5.30 -27.84
C TYR A 237 -22.03 6.51 -26.91
N HIS A 238 -22.53 7.61 -27.44
CA HIS A 238 -22.77 8.84 -26.71
C HIS A 238 -24.24 9.25 -26.81
N THR A 239 -24.80 9.75 -25.72
CA THR A 239 -26.12 10.38 -25.69
C THR A 239 -26.14 11.52 -24.67
N ARG A 240 -27.13 12.41 -24.77
CA ARG A 240 -27.35 13.47 -23.79
C ARG A 240 -28.70 13.31 -23.14
N TYR A 241 -28.73 13.50 -21.83
CA TYR A 241 -29.96 13.67 -21.06
C TYR A 241 -30.26 15.16 -20.92
N CYS A 242 -31.43 15.56 -21.40
CA CYS A 242 -31.99 16.89 -21.21
C CYS A 242 -33.09 16.81 -20.15
N TYR A 243 -33.01 17.64 -19.10
CA TYR A 243 -34.05 17.70 -18.07
C TYR A 243 -35.18 18.68 -18.40
N TRP A 244 -34.91 19.68 -19.26
CA TRP A 244 -35.83 20.74 -19.66
C TRP A 244 -35.85 20.90 -21.19
N PRO A 245 -36.99 21.24 -21.83
CA PRO A 245 -38.33 21.41 -21.25
C PRO A 245 -39.04 20.07 -20.94
N ILE A 246 -38.56 18.97 -21.54
CA ILE A 246 -39.09 17.62 -21.34
C ILE A 246 -37.90 16.70 -21.05
N SER A 247 -38.02 15.91 -19.98
CA SER A 247 -37.02 14.91 -19.60
C SER A 247 -36.90 13.84 -20.70
N ARG A 248 -35.76 13.80 -21.39
CA ARG A 248 -35.52 12.84 -22.49
C ARG A 248 -34.04 12.64 -22.78
N LEU A 249 -33.74 11.56 -23.51
CA LEU A 249 -32.45 11.36 -24.18
C LEU A 249 -32.50 11.91 -25.61
N THR A 250 -31.38 12.46 -26.10
CA THR A 250 -31.27 13.01 -27.47
C THR A 250 -31.08 11.94 -28.56
N GLY A 251 -31.04 10.67 -28.19
CA GLY A 251 -30.67 9.56 -29.08
C GLY A 251 -29.20 9.19 -28.98
N TRP A 252 -28.90 7.92 -29.19
CA TRP A 252 -27.55 7.38 -29.12
C TRP A 252 -26.80 7.55 -30.43
N VAL A 253 -25.55 7.99 -30.35
CA VAL A 253 -24.64 8.17 -31.47
C VAL A 253 -23.40 7.31 -31.23
N LYS A 254 -23.07 6.40 -32.15
CA LYS A 254 -21.83 5.63 -32.09
C LYS A 254 -20.65 6.55 -32.40
N ILE A 255 -19.65 6.59 -31.53
CA ILE A 255 -18.49 7.49 -31.68
C ILE A 255 -17.22 6.79 -32.17
N ASN A 256 -17.07 5.48 -31.94
CA ASN A 256 -15.98 4.70 -32.52
C ASN A 256 -16.43 4.02 -33.83
N ILE A 257 -16.66 4.86 -34.85
CA ILE A 257 -17.07 4.42 -36.18
C ILE A 257 -15.98 3.52 -36.78
N THR A 258 -16.34 2.28 -37.13
CA THR A 258 -15.44 1.34 -37.79
C THR A 258 -15.55 1.42 -39.32
N THR A 259 -14.60 0.83 -40.04
CA THR A 259 -14.68 0.70 -41.50
C THR A 259 -15.94 -0.07 -41.93
N GLU A 260 -16.34 -1.09 -41.17
CA GLU A 260 -17.58 -1.83 -41.42
C GLU A 260 -18.82 -0.95 -41.24
N ASP A 261 -18.86 -0.08 -40.23
CA ASP A 261 -19.97 0.87 -40.05
C ASP A 261 -20.11 1.82 -41.24
N ILE A 262 -18.98 2.26 -41.79
CA ILE A 262 -18.92 3.11 -42.99
C ILE A 262 -19.44 2.32 -44.19
N ILE A 263 -18.96 1.09 -44.41
CA ILE A 263 -19.40 0.23 -45.51
C ILE A 263 -20.90 -0.05 -45.40
N TYR A 264 -21.40 -0.40 -44.22
CA TYR A 264 -22.82 -0.67 -44.01
C TYR A 264 -23.68 0.56 -44.34
N ARG A 265 -23.31 1.74 -43.83
CA ARG A 265 -24.04 2.99 -44.11
C ARG A 265 -24.01 3.37 -45.58
N ILE A 266 -22.85 3.25 -46.24
CA ILE A 266 -22.66 3.68 -47.63
C ILE A 266 -23.25 2.68 -48.63
N VAL A 267 -23.09 1.38 -48.39
CA VAL A 267 -23.31 0.32 -49.38
C VAL A 267 -24.55 -0.52 -49.10
N ALA A 268 -24.87 -0.81 -47.84
CA ALA A 268 -25.92 -1.76 -47.48
C ALA A 268 -27.22 -1.10 -46.97
N SER A 269 -27.17 0.17 -46.58
CA SER A 269 -28.34 0.87 -46.03
C SER A 269 -29.36 1.16 -47.13
N SER A 270 -30.52 0.51 -47.04
CA SER A 270 -31.64 0.74 -47.95
C SER A 270 -32.95 0.80 -47.17
N VAL A 271 -33.85 1.65 -47.66
CA VAL A 271 -35.26 1.58 -47.33
C VAL A 271 -35.73 0.25 -47.91
N ARG A 272 -36.18 -0.68 -47.06
CA ARG A 272 -36.58 -2.06 -47.43
C ARG A 272 -37.81 -2.09 -48.34
N ASN A 273 -37.67 -1.59 -49.55
CA ASN A 273 -38.67 -1.53 -50.60
C ASN A 273 -38.14 -2.24 -51.85
N ARG A 274 -39.02 -2.48 -52.83
CA ARG A 274 -38.64 -3.19 -54.05
C ARG A 274 -37.60 -2.47 -54.92
N TRP A 275 -37.42 -1.17 -54.72
CA TRP A 275 -36.50 -0.32 -55.49
C TRP A 275 -35.11 -0.24 -54.86
N GLY A 276 -34.97 -0.67 -53.60
CA GLY A 276 -33.71 -0.62 -52.86
C GLY A 276 -33.23 0.82 -52.63
N ASP A 277 -34.15 1.77 -52.45
CA ASP A 277 -33.78 3.18 -52.25
C ASP A 277 -32.79 3.31 -51.07
N PRO A 278 -31.76 4.16 -51.16
CA PRO A 278 -30.78 4.28 -50.09
C PRO A 278 -31.40 4.89 -48.83
N ASP A 279 -30.95 4.43 -47.67
CA ASP A 279 -31.22 5.14 -46.41
C ASP A 279 -30.31 6.39 -46.31
N ILE A 280 -30.50 7.21 -45.27
CA ILE A 280 -29.69 8.42 -45.05
C ILE A 280 -28.20 8.04 -44.93
N GLY A 281 -27.36 8.64 -45.77
CA GLY A 281 -25.94 8.34 -45.90
C GLY A 281 -25.60 7.27 -46.95
N GLY A 282 -26.60 6.61 -47.52
CA GLY A 282 -26.42 5.64 -48.61
C GLY A 282 -26.14 6.32 -49.95
N LEU A 283 -25.38 5.62 -50.80
CA LEU A 283 -25.06 6.05 -52.16
C LEU A 283 -26.03 5.47 -53.17
N ILE A 284 -26.35 6.25 -54.20
CA ILE A 284 -27.13 5.78 -55.35
C ILE A 284 -26.68 6.48 -56.63
N ILE A 285 -26.69 5.73 -57.75
CA ILE A 285 -26.69 6.33 -59.08
C ILE A 285 -28.14 6.61 -59.45
N ALA A 286 -28.47 7.88 -59.62
CA ALA A 286 -29.81 8.33 -59.98
C ALA A 286 -29.74 9.31 -61.15
N ALA A 287 -30.86 9.58 -61.80
CA ALA A 287 -30.95 10.56 -62.85
C ALA A 287 -31.81 11.74 -62.42
N TYR A 288 -31.22 12.93 -62.47
CA TYR A 288 -31.92 14.18 -62.21
C TYR A 288 -32.72 14.61 -63.43
N GLN A 289 -34.01 14.91 -63.23
CA GLN A 289 -34.98 15.18 -64.30
C GLN A 289 -35.49 16.63 -64.27
N GLY A 290 -34.67 17.56 -63.77
CA GLY A 290 -35.02 18.98 -63.65
C GLY A 290 -35.84 19.31 -62.41
N GLU A 291 -36.16 20.58 -62.22
CA GLU A 291 -37.04 21.05 -61.15
C GLU A 291 -38.52 20.80 -61.46
N ALA A 292 -38.88 20.79 -62.75
CA ALA A 292 -40.23 20.58 -63.24
C ALA A 292 -40.30 19.68 -64.48
N ASP A 293 -41.47 19.12 -64.72
CA ASP A 293 -41.70 18.25 -65.88
C ASP A 293 -41.59 19.06 -67.18
N GLY A 294 -40.80 18.55 -68.13
CA GLY A 294 -40.57 19.21 -69.41
C GLY A 294 -39.38 20.18 -69.44
N ASP A 295 -38.63 20.31 -68.33
CA ASP A 295 -37.41 21.12 -68.27
C ASP A 295 -36.43 20.79 -69.41
N LYS A 296 -35.93 21.83 -70.07
CA LYS A 296 -35.04 21.72 -71.23
C LYS A 296 -33.58 22.04 -70.94
N VAL A 297 -33.29 22.55 -69.75
CA VAL A 297 -31.95 22.96 -69.32
C VAL A 297 -31.68 22.36 -67.95
N ILE A 298 -31.36 21.07 -67.95
CA ILE A 298 -31.08 20.29 -66.74
C ILE A 298 -29.57 20.28 -66.52
N ARG A 299 -29.15 20.69 -65.31
CA ARG A 299 -27.74 20.76 -64.90
C ARG A 299 -27.54 19.98 -63.61
N LEU A 300 -26.47 19.20 -63.59
CA LEU A 300 -26.02 18.49 -62.41
C LEU A 300 -24.70 19.09 -61.94
N VAL A 301 -24.69 19.62 -60.72
CA VAL A 301 -23.55 20.30 -60.12
C VAL A 301 -23.13 19.55 -58.87
N ARG A 302 -21.87 19.11 -58.83
CA ARG A 302 -21.30 18.43 -57.66
C ARG A 302 -21.38 19.33 -56.43
N GLY A 303 -21.86 18.78 -55.31
CA GLY A 303 -22.05 19.48 -54.04
C GLY A 303 -23.41 20.17 -53.89
N GLN A 304 -24.20 20.30 -54.96
CA GLN A 304 -25.56 20.85 -54.85
C GLN A 304 -26.55 19.81 -54.31
N SER A 305 -27.56 20.32 -53.61
CA SER A 305 -28.67 19.53 -53.07
C SER A 305 -29.81 19.46 -54.07
N TYR A 306 -30.35 18.26 -54.27
CA TYR A 306 -31.44 17.95 -55.17
C TYR A 306 -32.54 17.22 -54.41
N ARG A 307 -33.80 17.53 -54.75
CA ARG A 307 -34.96 16.85 -54.18
C ARG A 307 -35.03 15.43 -54.71
N GLY A 308 -35.17 14.44 -53.84
CA GLY A 308 -35.34 13.04 -54.22
C GLY A 308 -36.56 12.83 -55.14
N SER A 309 -37.61 13.64 -54.97
CA SER A 309 -38.79 13.65 -55.84
C SER A 309 -38.50 14.00 -57.31
N ARG A 310 -37.29 14.49 -57.61
CA ARG A 310 -36.80 14.82 -58.96
C ARG A 310 -35.64 13.90 -59.41
N LEU A 311 -35.38 12.84 -58.64
CA LEU A 311 -34.39 11.81 -58.93
C LEU A 311 -35.10 10.49 -59.19
N GLY A 312 -34.81 9.89 -60.35
CA GLY A 312 -35.26 8.55 -60.71
C GLY A 312 -34.13 7.53 -60.64
N PRO A 313 -34.38 6.26 -60.22
CA PRO A 313 -33.40 5.19 -60.30
C PRO A 313 -32.85 4.97 -61.72
N VAL A 314 -31.57 4.58 -61.79
CA VAL A 314 -30.85 4.32 -63.05
C VAL A 314 -30.41 2.86 -63.12
N GLY A 315 -30.77 2.17 -64.19
CA GLY A 315 -30.17 0.90 -64.61
C GLY A 315 -29.12 1.12 -65.68
N ILE A 316 -28.04 0.34 -65.67
CA ILE A 316 -26.99 0.37 -66.69
C ILE A 316 -26.82 -1.04 -67.23
N SER A 317 -26.96 -1.23 -68.53
CA SER A 317 -26.66 -2.50 -69.18
C SER A 317 -25.61 -2.34 -70.27
N VAL A 318 -24.82 -3.39 -70.45
CA VAL A 318 -23.83 -3.49 -71.52
C VAL A 318 -23.92 -4.92 -72.07
N PRO A 319 -23.94 -5.11 -73.40
CA PRO A 319 -23.83 -6.46 -73.99
C PRO A 319 -22.57 -7.16 -73.48
N SER A 320 -22.66 -8.46 -73.13
CA SER A 320 -21.54 -9.26 -72.60
C SER A 320 -21.01 -10.24 -73.63
N THR A 321 -19.68 -10.37 -73.75
CA THR A 321 -19.01 -11.50 -74.42
C THR A 321 -18.07 -12.18 -73.42
N PRO A 322 -18.04 -13.53 -73.38
CA PRO A 322 -17.26 -14.28 -72.39
C PRO A 322 -15.75 -14.27 -72.65
N THR A 323 -15.29 -13.71 -73.77
CA THR A 323 -13.86 -13.72 -74.16
C THR A 323 -13.39 -12.38 -74.70
N GLY A 324 -12.16 -12.01 -74.32
CA GLY A 324 -11.44 -10.84 -74.82
C GLY A 324 -11.85 -9.50 -74.19
N THR A 325 -11.17 -8.44 -74.60
CA THR A 325 -11.51 -7.05 -74.27
C THR A 325 -12.23 -6.44 -75.47
N TYR A 326 -13.37 -5.78 -75.26
CA TYR A 326 -14.15 -5.16 -76.33
C TYR A 326 -14.69 -3.80 -75.88
N ILE A 327 -14.89 -2.91 -76.84
CA ILE A 327 -15.56 -1.63 -76.63
C ILE A 327 -17.06 -1.87 -76.76
N ALA A 328 -17.84 -1.37 -75.79
CA ALA A 328 -19.28 -1.47 -75.83
C ALA A 328 -19.92 -0.15 -75.39
N PHE A 329 -21.12 0.10 -75.92
CA PHE A 329 -21.91 1.28 -75.61
C PHE A 329 -22.93 0.92 -74.51
N PRO A 330 -22.82 1.50 -73.31
CA PRO A 330 -23.78 1.25 -72.25
C PRO A 330 -25.16 1.83 -72.60
N GLN A 331 -26.21 1.10 -72.25
CA GLN A 331 -27.58 1.59 -72.28
C GLN A 331 -28.00 1.96 -70.86
N PHE A 332 -28.49 3.18 -70.70
CA PHE A 332 -29.04 3.68 -69.45
C PHE A 332 -30.58 3.55 -69.48
N PHE A 333 -31.14 2.92 -68.46
CA PHE A 333 -32.57 2.88 -68.20
C PHE A 333 -32.88 3.85 -67.08
N ILE A 334 -33.70 4.85 -67.35
CA ILE A 334 -34.03 5.90 -66.38
C ILE A 334 -35.51 5.79 -66.06
N THR A 335 -35.83 5.56 -64.79
CA THR A 335 -37.22 5.53 -64.33
C THR A 335 -37.71 6.97 -64.18
N GLY A 336 -38.85 7.32 -64.79
CA GLY A 336 -39.43 8.66 -64.67
C GLY A 336 -39.84 8.95 -63.21
N CYS A 337 -39.66 10.19 -62.75
CA CYS A 337 -39.99 10.55 -61.36
C CYS A 337 -41.49 10.39 -61.02
N SER A 338 -42.36 10.37 -62.03
CA SER A 338 -43.80 10.08 -61.88
C SER A 338 -44.11 8.60 -61.61
N GLU A 339 -43.23 7.68 -62.01
CA GLU A 339 -43.39 6.25 -61.75
C GLU A 339 -42.79 5.86 -60.40
N HIS A 340 -41.54 6.28 -60.14
CA HIS A 340 -40.91 6.18 -58.84
C HIS A 340 -39.89 7.30 -58.67
N SER A 341 -39.88 7.91 -57.49
CA SER A 341 -38.91 8.93 -57.14
C SER A 341 -38.28 8.61 -55.79
N LEU A 342 -37.05 9.08 -55.61
CA LEU A 342 -36.31 8.79 -54.40
C LEU A 342 -36.85 9.60 -53.21
N PRO A 343 -36.83 9.06 -51.99
CA PRO A 343 -37.28 9.78 -50.81
C PRO A 343 -36.27 10.84 -50.35
N GLY A 344 -36.76 11.97 -49.86
CA GLY A 344 -35.94 12.95 -49.14
C GLY A 344 -35.09 13.87 -50.03
N SER A 345 -33.87 14.17 -49.59
CA SER A 345 -32.94 15.06 -50.32
C SER A 345 -31.56 14.43 -50.50
N TYR A 346 -30.88 14.83 -51.56
CA TYR A 346 -29.63 14.22 -52.00
C TYR A 346 -28.59 15.27 -52.35
N CYS A 347 -27.34 15.02 -52.00
CA CYS A 347 -26.21 15.81 -52.49
C CYS A 347 -25.56 15.10 -53.68
N ALA A 348 -25.35 15.83 -54.78
CA ALA A 348 -24.67 15.29 -55.95
C ALA A 348 -23.16 15.14 -55.69
N LEU A 349 -22.62 13.96 -55.92
CA LEU A 349 -21.18 13.66 -55.80
C LEU A 349 -20.45 13.72 -57.15
N SER A 350 -21.20 13.79 -58.25
CA SER A 350 -20.73 13.99 -59.63
C SER A 350 -21.52 15.11 -60.31
N GLY A 351 -20.99 15.68 -61.39
CA GLY A 351 -21.65 16.70 -62.18
C GLY A 351 -20.66 17.62 -62.89
N VAL A 352 -21.11 18.32 -63.93
CA VAL A 352 -20.33 19.29 -64.70
C VAL A 352 -21.14 20.58 -64.82
N PRO A 353 -20.74 21.69 -64.16
CA PRO A 353 -21.55 22.90 -64.05
C PRO A 353 -21.96 23.54 -65.38
N ASP A 354 -21.08 23.44 -66.37
CA ASP A 354 -21.24 24.11 -67.67
C ASP A 354 -21.99 23.27 -68.70
N ALA A 355 -22.28 22.00 -68.40
CA ALA A 355 -23.03 21.11 -69.26
C ALA A 355 -24.52 21.14 -68.91
N HIS A 356 -25.38 21.12 -69.93
CA HIS A 356 -26.83 20.96 -69.75
C HIS A 356 -27.40 20.01 -70.80
N VAL A 357 -28.52 19.37 -70.46
CA VAL A 357 -29.27 18.50 -71.36
C VAL A 357 -30.76 18.83 -71.28
N SER A 358 -31.51 18.43 -72.32
CA SER A 358 -32.97 18.55 -72.36
C SER A 358 -33.72 17.31 -71.88
N GLY A 359 -33.00 16.37 -71.26
CA GLY A 359 -33.49 15.11 -70.71
C GLY A 359 -32.90 14.88 -69.32
N ALA A 360 -32.76 13.63 -68.87
CA ALA A 360 -32.25 13.37 -67.53
C ALA A 360 -30.70 13.34 -67.48
N MET A 361 -30.11 13.82 -66.38
CA MET A 361 -28.68 13.70 -66.10
C MET A 361 -28.41 12.63 -65.03
N PRO A 362 -27.83 11.47 -65.41
CA PRO A 362 -27.33 10.50 -64.44
C PRO A 362 -26.18 11.07 -63.61
N GLY A 363 -26.13 10.70 -62.34
CA GLY A 363 -25.06 11.06 -61.42
C GLY A 363 -25.03 10.18 -60.19
N LEU A 364 -23.91 10.23 -59.47
CA LEU A 364 -23.78 9.65 -58.14
C LEU A 364 -24.29 10.65 -57.10
N PHE A 365 -25.12 10.17 -56.18
CA PHE A 365 -25.70 10.96 -55.11
C PHE A 365 -25.51 10.27 -53.77
N ILE A 366 -25.47 11.06 -52.70
CA ILE A 366 -25.60 10.59 -51.32
C ILE A 366 -26.87 11.18 -50.71
N ARG A 367 -27.67 10.35 -50.04
CA ARG A 367 -28.87 10.82 -49.35
C ARG A 367 -28.51 11.58 -48.08
N THR A 368 -29.08 12.76 -47.88
CA THR A 368 -28.77 13.63 -46.73
C THR A 368 -29.92 13.79 -45.74
N SER A 369 -31.16 13.51 -46.14
CA SER A 369 -32.37 13.60 -45.29
C SER A 369 -33.47 12.69 -45.81
#